data_AF-A0A1Q9UM32-F1
#
_entry.id   AF-A0A1Q9UM32-F1
#
_cell.length_a   1.000
_cell.length_b   1.000
_cell.length_c   1.000
_cell.angle_alpha   90.00
_cell.angle_beta   90.00
_cell.angle_gamma   90.00
#
_symmetry.space_group_name_H-M   'P 1'
#
loop_
_entity.id
_entity.type
_entity.pdbx_description
1 polymer ?
#
loop_
_entity_poly.entity_id
_entity_poly.type
_entity_poly.pdbx_seq_one_letter_code
_entity_poly.pdbx_strand_id
1 'polypeptide(L)'
;MTCSPEIAPSEVEATLGRLIAHGYRFVHPRDASGELVTVVGVRMHDTVVDVIRLDAEHDVTALRMPHDEPNILEPKQVFWQRSGGMDEVVDELLALADDAYCQPASQSRTSARGCWVPNGSGRTKWLQATA
;
A
#
# COMPACT_ATOMS: atom_id res chain seq x y z
N MET A 1 0.80 -17.28 34.86
CA MET A 1 1.78 -17.49 33.77
C MET A 1 0.98 -17.67 32.50
N THR A 2 0.72 -16.60 31.76
CA THR A 2 0.16 -16.68 30.42
C THR A 2 1.32 -16.88 29.47
N CYS A 3 1.47 -18.10 28.93
CA CYS A 3 2.34 -18.33 27.79
C CYS A 3 1.83 -17.44 26.65
N SER A 4 2.66 -16.54 26.15
CA SER A 4 2.44 -15.94 24.84
C SER A 4 2.39 -17.08 23.81
N PRO A 5 1.45 -17.07 22.86
CA PRO A 5 1.51 -17.99 21.74
C PRO A 5 2.81 -17.70 21.00
N GLU A 6 3.69 -18.69 20.92
CA GLU A 6 4.85 -18.65 20.03
C GLU A 6 4.31 -19.03 18.65
N ILE A 7 4.01 -18.03 17.80
CA ILE A 7 3.51 -18.29 16.44
C ILE A 7 4.57 -19.08 15.69
N ALA A 8 4.19 -20.26 15.21
CA ALA A 8 5.09 -21.14 14.50
C ALA A 8 5.51 -20.48 13.17
N PRO A 9 6.75 -20.67 12.69
CA PRO A 9 7.25 -20.06 11.44
C PRO A 9 6.31 -20.24 10.22
N SER A 10 5.55 -21.34 10.19
CA SER A 10 4.57 -21.65 9.15
C SER A 10 3.37 -20.68 9.11
N GLU A 11 2.97 -20.10 10.24
CA GLU A 11 1.83 -19.17 10.31
C GLU A 11 2.22 -17.80 9.73
N VAL A 12 3.42 -17.31 10.03
CA VAL A 12 3.98 -16.10 9.40
C VAL A 12 4.10 -16.27 7.89
N GLU A 13 4.65 -17.40 7.43
CA GLU A 13 4.78 -17.71 6.00
C GLU A 13 3.41 -17.78 5.30
N ALA A 14 2.40 -18.37 5.94
CA ALA A 14 1.04 -18.42 5.40
C ALA A 14 0.43 -17.01 5.27
N THR A 15 0.60 -16.17 6.28
CA THR A 15 0.11 -14.78 6.27
C THR A 15 0.82 -13.93 5.20
N LEU A 16 2.13 -14.05 5.07
CA LEU A 16 2.88 -13.42 3.97
C LEU A 16 2.40 -13.93 2.61
N GLY A 17 2.16 -15.24 2.48
CA GLY A 17 1.61 -15.84 1.26
C GLY A 17 0.26 -15.26 0.86
N ARG A 18 -0.65 -15.04 1.83
CA ARG A 18 -1.94 -14.37 1.60
C ARG A 18 -1.73 -12.95 1.08
N LEU A 19 -0.90 -12.15 1.75
CA LEU A 19 -0.61 -10.78 1.32
C LEU A 19 0.01 -10.74 -0.10
N ILE A 20 0.95 -11.65 -0.42
CA ILE A 20 1.52 -11.75 -1.78
C ILE A 20 0.44 -12.10 -2.81
N ALA A 21 -0.47 -13.03 -2.50
CA ALA A 21 -1.57 -13.38 -3.39
C ALA A 21 -2.51 -12.20 -3.67
N HIS A 22 -2.65 -11.28 -2.71
CA HIS A 22 -3.38 -10.02 -2.87
C HIS A 22 -2.54 -8.89 -3.53
N GLY A 23 -1.31 -9.15 -3.95
CA GLY A 23 -0.48 -8.22 -4.71
C GLY A 23 0.44 -7.33 -3.87
N TYR A 24 0.61 -7.63 -2.58
CA TYR A 24 1.60 -6.96 -1.75
C TYR A 24 3.03 -7.32 -2.18
N ARG A 25 3.91 -6.32 -2.16
CA ARG A 25 5.34 -6.45 -2.34
C ARG A 25 6.05 -6.08 -1.06
N PHE A 26 7.00 -6.89 -0.64
CA PHE A 26 7.69 -6.70 0.62
C PHE A 26 9.08 -6.09 0.42
N VAL A 27 9.41 -5.15 1.29
CA VAL A 27 10.76 -4.65 1.49
C VAL A 27 11.20 -4.99 2.90
N HIS A 28 12.50 -5.25 3.03
CA HIS A 28 13.14 -5.64 4.28
C HIS A 28 14.15 -4.56 4.70
N PRO A 29 13.71 -3.41 5.23
CA PRO A 29 14.60 -2.40 5.76
C PRO A 29 15.60 -2.99 6.75
N ARG A 30 16.88 -2.69 6.52
CA ARG A 30 17.97 -3.05 7.41
C ARG A 30 18.60 -1.78 7.97
N ASP A 31 19.08 -1.85 9.19
CA ASP A 31 19.80 -0.74 9.82
C ASP A 31 21.24 -0.61 9.26
N ALA A 32 22.02 0.31 9.85
CA ALA A 32 23.42 0.51 9.47
C ALA A 32 24.32 -0.70 9.79
N SER A 33 23.88 -1.63 10.64
CA SER A 33 24.59 -2.87 10.95
C SER A 33 24.22 -4.03 10.01
N GLY A 34 23.16 -3.87 9.21
CA GLY A 34 22.61 -4.89 8.32
C GLY A 34 21.59 -5.80 8.99
N GLU A 35 21.17 -5.48 10.23
CA GLU A 35 20.12 -6.18 10.96
C GLU A 35 18.75 -5.81 10.41
N LEU A 36 17.83 -6.78 10.33
CA LEU A 36 16.47 -6.56 9.85
C LEU A 36 15.69 -5.76 10.91
N VAL A 37 15.17 -4.60 10.52
CA VAL A 37 14.46 -3.71 11.46
C VAL A 37 12.96 -3.98 11.45
N THR A 38 12.39 -4.23 10.28
CA THR A 38 10.94 -4.43 10.09
C THR A 38 10.69 -5.09 8.73
N VAL A 39 9.53 -5.70 8.54
CA VAL A 39 9.08 -6.14 7.21
C VAL A 39 7.93 -5.24 6.76
N VAL A 40 8.11 -4.55 5.64
CA VAL A 40 7.10 -3.62 5.12
C VAL A 40 6.51 -4.16 3.83
N GLY A 41 5.22 -4.49 3.84
CA GLY A 41 4.43 -4.82 2.67
C GLY A 41 3.75 -3.60 2.08
N VAL A 42 3.80 -3.43 0.77
CA VAL A 42 3.14 -2.33 0.05
C VAL A 42 2.33 -2.90 -1.11
N ARG A 43 1.07 -2.47 -1.23
CA ARG A 43 0.19 -2.76 -2.37
C ARG A 43 -0.38 -1.43 -2.88
N MET A 44 -0.01 -1.04 -4.09
CA MET A 44 -0.64 0.08 -4.79
C MET A 44 -1.76 -0.46 -5.68
N HIS A 45 -2.96 0.10 -5.54
CA HIS A 45 -4.09 -0.25 -6.39
C HIS A 45 -5.04 0.95 -6.53
N ASP A 46 -5.64 1.09 -7.72
CA ASP A 46 -6.49 2.21 -8.10
C ASP A 46 -5.93 3.59 -7.69
N THR A 47 -6.57 4.28 -6.73
CA THR A 47 -6.15 5.58 -6.21
C THR A 47 -5.59 5.53 -4.79
N VAL A 48 -5.30 4.35 -4.28
CA VAL A 48 -4.87 4.13 -2.89
C VAL A 48 -3.60 3.28 -2.80
N VAL A 49 -2.97 3.37 -1.65
CA VAL A 49 -1.80 2.57 -1.28
C VAL A 49 -2.09 1.95 0.07
N ASP A 50 -1.99 0.63 0.11
CA ASP A 50 -1.99 -0.13 1.35
C ASP A 50 -0.55 -0.39 1.76
N VAL A 51 -0.21 -0.06 3.00
CA VAL A 51 1.06 -0.39 3.62
C VAL A 51 0.78 -1.19 4.88
N ILE A 52 1.52 -2.28 5.06
CA ILE A 52 1.55 -3.06 6.28
C ILE A 52 3.00 -3.11 6.79
N ARG A 53 3.18 -2.81 8.07
CA ARG A 53 4.45 -2.88 8.78
C ARG A 53 4.36 -3.98 9.82
N LEU A 54 5.29 -4.92 9.74
CA LEU A 54 5.44 -6.04 10.64
C LEU A 54 6.71 -5.77 11.45
N ASP A 55 6.57 -5.02 12.54
CA ASP A 55 7.69 -4.70 13.44
C ASP A 55 7.93 -5.88 14.40
N ALA A 56 6.86 -6.48 14.91
CA ALA A 56 6.86 -7.77 15.60
C ALA A 56 5.51 -8.50 15.37
N GLU A 57 5.41 -9.74 15.83
CA GLU A 57 4.22 -10.58 15.68
C GLU A 57 2.93 -9.93 16.23
N HIS A 58 3.04 -9.27 17.37
CA HIS A 58 1.94 -8.55 18.02
C HIS A 58 2.03 -7.03 17.82
N ASP A 59 2.98 -6.58 17.01
CA ASP A 59 3.20 -5.17 16.68
C ASP A 59 3.17 -5.02 15.17
N VAL A 60 1.96 -5.15 14.65
CA VAL A 60 1.64 -4.98 13.23
C VAL A 60 0.81 -3.72 13.08
N THR A 61 1.15 -2.90 12.10
CA THR A 61 0.36 -1.72 11.72
C THR A 61 0.08 -1.76 10.23
N ALA A 62 -1.20 -1.68 9.86
CA ALA A 62 -1.64 -1.53 8.48
C ALA A 62 -2.36 -0.20 8.28
N LEU A 63 -2.19 0.37 7.10
CA LEU A 63 -2.72 1.67 6.74
C LEU A 63 -3.06 1.72 5.24
N ARG A 64 -4.20 2.34 4.93
CA ARG A 64 -4.64 2.69 3.57
C ARG A 64 -4.62 4.20 3.43
N MET A 65 -3.94 4.69 2.41
CA MET A 65 -3.73 6.13 2.17
C MET A 65 -3.92 6.47 0.68
N PRO A 66 -4.07 7.74 0.31
CA PRO A 66 -4.09 8.12 -1.11
C PRO A 66 -2.73 7.90 -1.76
N HIS A 67 -2.73 7.64 -3.08
CA HIS A 67 -1.51 7.35 -3.83
C HIS A 67 -0.56 8.55 -4.00
N ASP A 68 -1.03 9.77 -3.75
CA ASP A 68 -0.27 11.01 -3.92
C ASP A 68 0.42 11.47 -2.62
N GLU A 69 0.43 10.61 -1.59
CA GLU A 69 1.17 10.86 -0.36
C GLU A 69 2.68 10.93 -0.66
N PRO A 70 3.37 12.05 -0.32
CA PRO A 70 4.78 12.23 -0.64
C PRO A 70 5.71 11.28 0.13
N ASN A 71 5.30 10.81 1.31
CA ASN A 71 6.04 9.82 2.09
C ASN A 71 5.09 8.77 2.67
N ILE A 72 5.05 7.59 2.05
CA ILE A 72 4.17 6.48 2.47
C ILE A 72 4.55 5.85 3.82
N LEU A 73 5.77 6.09 4.32
CA LEU A 73 6.21 5.59 5.62
C LEU A 73 5.84 6.55 6.76
N GLU A 74 5.58 7.82 6.44
CA GLU A 74 5.14 8.85 7.38
C GLU A 74 3.96 9.64 6.77
N PRO A 75 2.83 8.96 6.53
CA PRO A 75 1.73 9.55 5.79
C PRO A 75 1.03 10.64 6.60
N LYS A 76 0.70 11.75 5.94
CA LYS A 76 -0.12 12.82 6.52
C LYS A 76 -1.60 12.56 6.36
N GLN A 77 -2.00 11.84 5.31
CA GLN A 77 -3.38 11.46 5.06
C GLN A 77 -3.55 9.95 5.15
N VAL A 78 -4.53 9.51 5.93
CA VAL A 78 -4.84 8.09 6.12
C VAL A 78 -6.35 7.91 6.05
N PHE A 79 -6.80 7.02 5.18
CA PHE A 79 -8.23 6.67 5.01
C PHE A 79 -8.67 5.60 6.00
N TRP A 80 -7.78 4.65 6.29
CA TRP A 80 -8.02 3.58 7.24
C TRP A 80 -6.69 3.17 7.88
N GLN A 81 -6.75 2.82 9.16
CA GLN A 81 -5.59 2.36 9.92
C GLN A 81 -6.02 1.31 10.94
N ARG A 82 -5.17 0.30 11.13
CA ARG A 82 -5.30 -0.68 12.21
C ARG A 82 -3.93 -1.07 12.75
N SER A 83 -3.84 -1.26 14.05
CA SER A 83 -2.67 -1.79 14.73
C SER A 83 -3.08 -2.88 15.71
N GLY A 84 -2.24 -3.90 15.88
CA GLY A 84 -2.51 -5.03 16.77
C GLY A 84 -1.77 -6.31 16.36
N GLY A 85 -2.37 -7.45 16.67
CA GLY A 85 -1.86 -8.76 16.28
C GLY A 85 -1.91 -8.98 14.77
N MET A 86 -0.93 -9.72 14.25
CA MET A 86 -0.79 -9.96 12.81
C MET A 86 -2.07 -10.47 12.14
N ASP A 87 -2.71 -11.50 12.70
CA ASP A 87 -3.91 -12.10 12.08
C ASP A 87 -5.09 -11.14 12.05
N GLU A 88 -5.37 -10.46 13.16
CA GLU A 88 -6.46 -9.48 13.25
C GLU A 88 -6.27 -8.34 12.24
N VAL A 89 -5.05 -7.79 12.17
CA VAL A 89 -4.74 -6.67 11.26
C VAL A 89 -4.80 -7.10 9.80
N VAL A 90 -4.27 -8.28 9.47
CA VAL A 90 -4.28 -8.78 8.09
C VAL A 90 -5.70 -9.15 7.64
N ASP A 91 -6.49 -9.77 8.51
CA ASP A 91 -7.88 -10.11 8.19
C ASP A 91 -8.73 -8.87 7.95
N GLU A 92 -8.60 -7.85 8.80
CA GLU A 92 -9.30 -6.57 8.59
C GLU A 92 -8.81 -5.86 7.31
N LEU A 93 -7.50 -5.84 7.05
CA LEU A 93 -6.91 -5.22 5.87
C LEU A 93 -7.39 -5.90 4.57
N LEU A 94 -7.42 -7.23 4.54
CA LEU A 94 -7.86 -8.00 3.38
C LEU A 94 -9.39 -8.02 3.21
N ALA A 95 -10.14 -7.71 4.26
CA ALA A 95 -11.60 -7.52 4.18
C ALA A 95 -11.99 -6.16 3.57
N LEU A 96 -11.07 -5.20 3.46
CA LEU A 96 -11.34 -3.95 2.76
C LEU A 96 -11.55 -4.22 1.27
N ALA A 97 -12.72 -3.83 0.75
CA ALA A 97 -12.96 -3.86 -0.68
C ALA A 97 -11.92 -3.01 -1.42
N ASP A 98 -11.49 -3.44 -2.61
CA ASP A 98 -10.46 -2.74 -3.39
C ASP A 98 -10.94 -1.32 -3.79
N ASP A 99 -12.23 -1.16 -4.10
CA ASP A 99 -12.86 0.12 -4.43
C ASP A 99 -13.17 0.99 -3.19
N ALA A 100 -12.98 0.46 -1.98
CA ALA A 100 -13.16 1.25 -0.77
C ALA A 100 -12.12 2.36 -0.73
N TYR A 101 -12.60 3.60 -0.54
CA TYR A 101 -11.81 4.83 -0.54
C TYR A 101 -11.18 5.18 -1.90
N CYS A 102 -11.52 4.46 -2.97
CA CYS A 102 -11.27 4.95 -4.31
C CYS A 102 -12.00 6.28 -4.46
N GLN A 103 -11.25 7.36 -4.71
CA GLN A 103 -11.90 8.60 -5.07
C GLN A 103 -12.47 8.39 -6.48
N PRO A 104 -13.81 8.47 -6.68
CA PRO A 104 -14.36 8.39 -8.02
C PRO A 104 -13.75 9.56 -8.78
N ALA A 105 -12.88 9.27 -9.75
CA ALA A 105 -11.99 10.22 -10.43
C ALA A 105 -12.55 11.64 -10.34
N SER A 106 -12.20 12.34 -9.26
CA SER A 106 -12.98 13.51 -8.89
C SER A 106 -12.78 14.50 -10.01
N GLN A 107 -13.88 15.11 -10.42
CA GLN A 107 -13.98 15.99 -11.58
C GLN A 107 -13.16 17.29 -11.42
N SER A 108 -12.12 17.29 -10.59
CA SER A 108 -11.01 18.25 -10.64
C SER A 108 -10.06 17.94 -11.80
N ARG A 109 -10.63 17.66 -12.97
CA ARG A 109 -10.03 18.19 -14.19
C ARG A 109 -10.35 19.67 -14.14
N THR A 110 -9.44 20.49 -13.60
CA THR A 110 -9.13 21.70 -14.35
C THR A 110 -8.78 21.16 -15.72
N SER A 111 -9.73 21.27 -16.66
CA SER A 111 -9.61 20.66 -17.96
C SER A 111 -8.34 21.22 -18.57
N ALA A 112 -7.23 20.48 -18.49
CA ALA A 112 -6.13 20.63 -19.40
C ALA A 112 -6.74 20.23 -20.74
N ARG A 113 -7.41 21.20 -21.39
CA ARG A 113 -7.91 21.07 -22.75
C ARG A 113 -6.66 20.69 -23.53
N GLY A 114 -6.68 19.53 -24.15
CA GLY A 114 -5.51 18.99 -24.80
C GLY A 114 -5.90 17.77 -25.61
N CYS A 115 -5.09 17.43 -26.60
CA CYS A 115 -5.31 16.26 -27.42
C CYS A 115 -4.01 15.48 -27.58
N TRP A 116 -4.15 14.16 -27.65
CA TRP A 116 -3.08 13.29 -28.11
C TRP A 116 -2.94 13.47 -29.61
N VAL A 117 -1.78 13.94 -30.06
CA VAL A 117 -1.43 13.98 -31.49
C VAL A 117 -0.45 12.86 -31.81
N PRO A 118 -0.67 12.09 -32.90
CA PRO A 118 0.33 11.18 -33.41
C PRO A 118 1.54 11.97 -33.89
N ASN A 119 2.73 11.66 -33.37
CA ASN A 119 3.99 12.06 -33.99
C ASN A 119 4.44 10.86 -34.83
N GLY A 120 4.58 11.00 -36.16
CA GLY A 120 4.63 9.93 -37.19
C GLY A 120 5.67 8.79 -37.04
N SER A 121 6.31 8.65 -35.88
CA SER A 121 7.09 7.50 -35.41
C SER A 121 6.27 6.45 -34.64
N GLY A 122 4.94 6.49 -34.69
CA GLY A 122 4.07 5.58 -33.94
C GLY A 122 3.97 5.91 -32.44
N ARG A 123 4.40 7.11 -32.03
CA ARG A 123 4.28 7.63 -30.67
C ARG A 123 3.23 8.73 -30.61
N THR A 124 2.43 8.74 -29.56
CA THR A 124 1.49 9.84 -29.29
C THR A 124 2.12 10.84 -28.34
N LYS A 125 1.89 12.13 -28.60
CA LYS A 125 2.33 13.24 -27.74
C LYS A 125 1.10 14.01 -27.27
N TRP A 126 1.01 14.27 -25.96
CA TRP A 126 -0.03 15.13 -25.40
C TRP A 126 0.29 16.59 -25.71
N LEU A 127 -0.63 17.31 -26.34
CA LEU A 127 -0.54 18.75 -26.52
C LEU A 127 -1.60 19.43 -25.65
N GLN A 128 -1.16 20.39 -24.85
CA GLN A 128 -2.05 21.25 -24.08
C GLN A 128 -2.56 22.39 -24.98
N ALA A 129 -3.87 22.56 -25.07
CA ALA A 129 -4.52 23.70 -25.69
C ALA A 129 -4.39 24.91 -24.78
N THR A 130 -3.71 25.94 -25.26
CA THR A 130 -3.69 27.28 -24.67
C THR A 130 -4.79 28.11 -25.31
N ALA A 131 -5.61 28.78 -24.49
CA ALA A 131 -6.64 29.71 -24.95
C ALA A 131 -6.03 31.00 -25.50
#